data_AF-A0A6C0AXI5-F1
#
_entry.id   AF-A0A6C0AXI5-F1
#
_cell.length_a   1.000
_cell.length_b   1.000
_cell.length_c   1.000
_cell.angle_alpha   90.00
_cell.angle_beta   90.00
_cell.angle_gamma   90.00
#
_symmetry.space_group_name_H-M   'P 1'
#
loop_
_entity.id
_entity.type
_entity.pdbx_description
1 polymer ?
#
loop_
_entity_poly.entity_id
_entity_poly.type
_entity_poly.pdbx_seq_one_letter_code
_entity_poly.pdbx_strand_id
1 'polypeptide(L)'
;CNHTFHSTCIENWDHSCPYCRCEELDEDLIEPISWQISRNPTNVLNIDNIRNINPITETSKKQIYLNKWKDRDCIRNGHTMFCCQPYGVLLICEDCNTIQTFNCMH
;
A
#
# COMPACT_ATOMS: atom_id res chain seq x y z
N CYS A 1 6.32 -25.76 0.52
CA CYS A 1 5.45 -25.84 -0.70
C CYS A 1 4.94 -27.28 -0.86
N ASN A 2 3.82 -27.52 -1.58
CA ASN A 2 3.20 -28.86 -1.69
C ASN A 2 3.47 -29.58 -3.03
N HIS A 3 4.66 -29.41 -3.63
CA HIS A 3 5.01 -30.07 -4.89
C HIS A 3 5.56 -31.48 -4.66
N THR A 4 5.07 -32.44 -5.43
CA THR A 4 5.44 -33.86 -5.33
C THR A 4 6.28 -34.29 -6.52
N PHE A 5 7.31 -35.11 -6.28
CA PHE A 5 8.22 -35.62 -7.30
C PHE A 5 8.41 -37.13 -7.12
N HIS A 6 8.78 -37.83 -8.19
CA HIS A 6 9.22 -39.22 -8.07
C HIS A 6 10.52 -39.29 -7.26
N SER A 7 10.65 -40.30 -6.40
CA SER A 7 11.82 -40.48 -5.53
C SER A 7 13.14 -40.52 -6.31
N THR A 8 13.15 -41.19 -7.47
CA THR A 8 14.33 -41.29 -8.34
C THR A 8 14.68 -39.96 -9.03
N CYS A 9 13.70 -39.09 -9.28
CA CYS A 9 13.93 -37.82 -9.96
C CYS A 9 14.52 -36.76 -9.03
N ILE A 10 14.32 -36.89 -7.72
CA ILE A 10 14.80 -35.94 -6.71
C ILE A 10 16.01 -36.46 -5.92
N GLU A 11 16.40 -37.72 -6.13
CA GLU A 11 17.46 -38.40 -5.36
C GLU A 11 18.80 -37.65 -5.34
N ASN A 12 19.17 -36.99 -6.46
CA ASN A 12 20.42 -36.22 -6.58
C ASN A 12 20.21 -34.70 -6.45
N TRP A 13 19.03 -34.27 -6.01
CA TRP A 13 18.72 -32.85 -5.84
C TRP A 13 18.90 -32.45 -4.37
N ASP A 14 19.84 -31.56 -4.11
CA ASP A 14 20.27 -31.14 -2.77
C ASP A 14 19.85 -29.70 -2.41
N HIS A 15 18.93 -29.12 -3.19
CA HIS A 15 18.53 -27.72 -3.07
C HIS A 15 17.01 -27.53 -2.88
N SER A 16 16.59 -26.27 -2.77
CA SER A 16 15.21 -25.79 -2.72
C SER A 16 14.32 -26.46 -3.78
N CYS A 17 13.01 -26.55 -3.52
CA CYS A 17 12.04 -27.20 -4.42
C CYS A 17 12.28 -26.83 -5.90
N PRO A 18 12.45 -27.80 -6.82
CA PRO A 18 12.78 -27.52 -8.23
C PRO A 18 11.77 -26.62 -8.95
N TYR A 19 10.51 -26.66 -8.53
CA TYR A 19 9.43 -25.90 -9.17
C TYR A 19 9.34 -24.46 -8.69
N CYS A 20 9.30 -24.22 -7.37
CA CYS A 20 9.13 -22.87 -6.83
C CYS A 20 10.42 -22.20 -6.39
N ARG A 21 11.53 -22.95 -6.25
CA ARG A 21 12.84 -22.50 -5.78
C ARG A 21 12.83 -21.78 -4.42
N CYS A 22 11.72 -21.92 -3.68
CA CYS A 22 11.62 -21.35 -2.34
C CYS A 22 12.47 -22.19 -1.40
N GLU A 23 13.35 -21.53 -0.65
CA GLU A 23 13.98 -22.10 0.55
C GLU A 23 12.89 -22.35 1.61
N GLU A 24 13.10 -23.36 2.45
CA GLU A 24 12.22 -23.55 3.61
C GLU A 24 12.33 -22.31 4.50
N LEU A 25 11.19 -21.66 4.72
CA LEU A 25 11.14 -20.54 5.66
C LEU A 25 11.19 -21.13 7.05
N ASP A 26 12.22 -20.78 7.81
CA ASP A 26 12.25 -21.02 9.25
C ASP A 26 11.20 -20.14 9.91
N GLU A 27 10.09 -20.74 10.38
CA GLU A 27 8.98 -20.02 10.99
C GLU A 27 9.42 -19.19 12.21
N ASP A 28 10.53 -19.56 12.87
CA ASP A 28 11.10 -18.82 14.00
C ASP A 28 11.90 -17.57 13.56
N LEU A 29 12.26 -17.46 12.28
CA LEU A 29 12.94 -16.30 11.67
C LEU A 29 12.00 -15.37 10.91
N ILE A 30 10.74 -15.76 10.72
CA ILE A 30 9.73 -14.87 10.13
C ILE A 30 9.30 -13.90 11.21
N GLU A 31 9.95 -12.73 11.28
CA GLU A 31 9.39 -11.62 12.04
C GLU A 31 7.95 -11.40 11.55
N PRO A 32 6.95 -11.35 12.45
CA PRO A 32 5.57 -11.13 12.04
C PRO A 32 5.55 -9.82 11.27
N ILE A 33 5.11 -9.89 10.00
CA ILE A 33 4.93 -8.71 9.15
C ILE A 33 3.92 -7.82 9.85
N SER A 34 4.41 -6.87 10.65
CA SER A 34 3.57 -5.80 11.14
C SER A 34 3.31 -4.95 9.91
N TRP A 35 2.07 -4.97 9.42
CA TRP A 35 1.59 -4.04 8.40
C TRP A 35 1.51 -2.63 9.00
N GLN A 36 2.63 -2.14 9.51
CA GLN A 36 2.79 -0.77 9.94
C GLN A 36 2.70 0.08 8.71
N ILE A 37 1.73 0.99 8.72
CA ILE A 37 1.64 2.06 7.75
C ILE A 37 2.96 2.83 7.85
N SER A 38 3.84 2.70 6.86
CA SER A 38 5.10 3.44 6.83
C SER A 38 4.78 4.92 6.72
N ARG A 39 4.87 5.64 7.83
CA ARG A 39 4.72 7.09 7.84
C ARG A 39 6.04 7.67 7.36
N ASN A 40 6.00 8.47 6.30
CA ASN A 40 7.19 9.15 5.82
C ASN A 40 7.33 10.44 6.63
N PRO A 41 8.35 10.57 7.50
CA PRO A 41 8.47 11.72 8.43
C PRO A 41 8.65 13.04 7.68
N THR A 42 9.13 12.98 6.44
CA THR A 42 9.29 14.14 5.56
C THR A 42 8.32 14.06 4.40
N ASN A 43 7.62 15.17 4.13
CA ASN A 43 6.82 15.28 2.92
C ASN A 43 7.74 15.35 1.70
N VAL A 44 7.80 14.28 0.92
CA VAL A 44 8.57 14.25 -0.33
C VAL A 44 7.82 15.00 -1.45
N LEU A 45 6.53 15.29 -1.27
CA LEU A 45 5.71 15.98 -2.25
C LEU A 45 5.65 17.49 -1.99
N ASN A 46 5.85 18.25 -3.06
CA ASN A 46 5.52 19.67 -3.06
C ASN A 46 3.99 19.82 -3.15
N ILE A 47 3.32 19.89 -2.00
CA ILE A 47 1.85 20.01 -1.89
C ILE A 47 1.34 21.21 -2.68
N ASP A 48 2.05 22.35 -2.69
CA ASP A 48 1.62 23.56 -3.38
C ASP A 48 1.53 23.37 -4.89
N ASN A 49 2.45 22.61 -5.47
CA ASN A 49 2.37 22.22 -6.88
C ASN A 49 1.17 21.30 -7.14
N ILE A 50 0.87 20.38 -6.22
CA ILE A 50 -0.23 19.41 -6.37
C ILE A 50 -1.61 20.06 -6.18
N ARG A 51 -1.71 21.08 -5.31
CA ARG A 51 -2.95 21.83 -5.07
C ARG A 51 -3.51 22.47 -6.33
N ASN A 52 -2.63 22.85 -7.26
CA ASN A 52 -3.00 23.48 -8.51
C ASN A 52 -3.40 22.47 -9.60
N ILE A 53 -3.26 21.17 -9.36
CA ILE A 53 -3.57 20.12 -10.34
C ILE A 53 -4.95 19.55 -10.06
N ASN A 54 -5.97 19.98 -10.82
CA ASN A 54 -7.32 19.43 -10.84
C ASN A 54 -7.88 19.02 -9.46
N PRO A 55 -8.08 19.98 -8.52
CA PRO A 55 -8.62 19.68 -7.21
C PRO A 55 -10.06 19.17 -7.30
N ILE A 56 -10.38 18.11 -6.55
CA ILE A 56 -11.76 17.65 -6.39
C ILE A 56 -12.40 18.51 -5.29
N THR A 57 -13.17 19.50 -5.72
CA THR A 57 -13.90 20.42 -4.84
C THR A 57 -15.27 19.89 -4.40
N GLU A 58 -15.80 18.90 -5.11
CA GLU A 58 -17.12 18.34 -4.83
C GLU A 58 -17.12 17.46 -3.57
N THR A 59 -17.84 17.90 -2.53
CA THR A 59 -17.86 17.23 -1.22
C THR A 59 -18.36 15.79 -1.30
N SER A 60 -19.37 15.52 -2.12
CA SER A 60 -19.94 14.18 -2.36
C SER A 60 -18.87 13.21 -2.86
N LYS A 61 -18.14 13.57 -3.91
CA LYS A 61 -17.04 12.76 -4.47
C LYS A 61 -15.92 12.60 -3.47
N LYS A 62 -15.51 13.67 -2.79
CA LYS A 62 -14.44 13.61 -1.77
C LYS A 62 -14.77 12.61 -0.67
N GLN A 63 -16.03 12.51 -0.23
CA GLN A 63 -16.45 11.56 0.80
C GLN A 63 -16.30 10.10 0.39
N ILE A 64 -16.49 9.75 -0.89
CA ILE A 64 -16.29 8.39 -1.39
C ILE A 64 -14.85 7.92 -1.12
N TYR A 65 -13.87 8.79 -1.39
CA TYR A 65 -12.46 8.49 -1.18
C TYR A 65 -12.07 8.53 0.30
N LEU A 66 -12.58 9.49 1.07
CA LEU A 66 -12.38 9.57 2.53
C LEU A 66 -12.90 8.30 3.24
N ASN A 67 -14.05 7.77 2.82
CA ASN A 67 -14.60 6.54 3.38
C ASN A 67 -13.71 5.32 3.15
N LYS A 68 -12.93 5.30 2.05
CA LYS A 68 -11.96 4.25 1.71
C LYS A 68 -10.52 4.54 2.12
N TRP A 69 -10.28 5.65 2.81
CA TRP A 69 -8.98 6.00 3.36
C TRP A 69 -8.56 5.00 4.45
N LYS A 70 -7.36 4.42 4.32
CA LYS A 70 -6.89 3.34 5.19
C LYS A 70 -6.46 3.83 6.58
N ASP A 71 -5.82 5.00 6.67
CA ASP A 71 -5.35 5.55 7.93
C ASP A 71 -6.47 6.31 8.66
N ARG A 72 -7.30 5.59 9.40
CA ARG A 72 -8.44 6.17 10.14
C ARG A 72 -8.02 7.18 11.20
N ASP A 73 -6.77 7.17 11.68
CA ASP A 73 -6.27 8.16 12.63
C ASP A 73 -6.29 9.56 12.01
N CYS A 74 -5.97 9.66 10.71
CA CYS A 74 -6.05 10.94 9.99
C CYS A 74 -7.47 11.54 10.01
N ILE A 75 -8.49 10.69 9.88
CA ILE A 75 -9.88 11.16 9.93
C ILE A 75 -10.32 11.44 11.37
N ARG A 76 -9.97 10.57 12.33
CA ARG A 76 -10.34 10.71 13.74
C ARG A 76 -9.73 11.96 14.38
N ASN A 77 -8.50 12.29 14.03
CA ASN A 77 -7.80 13.46 14.54
C ASN A 77 -8.11 14.75 13.77
N GLY A 78 -8.98 14.68 12.74
CA GLY A 78 -9.40 15.84 11.96
C GLY A 78 -8.29 16.46 11.10
N HIS A 79 -7.39 15.64 10.55
CA HIS A 79 -6.31 16.11 9.70
C HIS A 79 -6.82 16.77 8.41
N THR A 80 -5.99 17.65 7.85
CA THR A 80 -6.27 18.33 6.59
C THR A 80 -6.08 17.35 5.44
N MET A 81 -7.20 17.00 4.79
CA MET A 81 -7.24 16.08 3.67
C MET A 81 -7.41 16.83 2.35
N PHE A 82 -6.45 16.67 1.44
CA PHE A 82 -6.48 17.22 0.09
C PHE A 82 -6.78 16.12 -0.94
N CYS A 83 -7.67 16.39 -1.89
CA CYS A 83 -8.09 15.42 -2.90
C CYS A 83 -7.96 16.03 -4.31
N CYS A 84 -7.26 15.36 -5.21
CA CYS A 84 -7.07 15.83 -6.59
C CYS A 84 -7.11 14.69 -7.62
N GLN A 85 -7.31 15.06 -8.88
CA GLN A 85 -7.45 14.11 -9.99
C GLN A 85 -6.60 14.51 -11.21
N PRO A 86 -5.28 14.25 -11.19
CA PRO A 86 -4.42 14.41 -12.37
C PRO A 86 -4.73 13.37 -13.47
N TYR A 87 -4.70 12.08 -13.13
CA TYR A 87 -4.94 10.94 -14.03
C TYR A 87 -5.80 9.85 -13.34
N GLY A 88 -5.46 9.55 -12.08
CA GLY A 88 -6.33 8.88 -11.10
C GLY A 88 -6.65 9.83 -9.95
N VAL A 89 -7.30 9.33 -8.89
CA VAL A 89 -7.60 10.15 -7.72
C VAL A 89 -6.53 9.97 -6.65
N LEU A 90 -5.98 11.08 -6.17
CA LEU A 90 -5.03 11.14 -5.08
C LEU A 90 -5.71 11.75 -3.87
N LEU A 91 -5.65 11.06 -2.74
CA LEU A 91 -6.02 11.61 -1.44
C LEU A 91 -4.75 11.74 -0.61
N ILE A 92 -4.53 12.92 -0.05
CA ILE A 92 -3.32 13.29 0.67
C ILE A 92 -3.72 13.82 2.04
N CYS A 93 -3.09 13.32 3.09
CA CYS A 93 -3.14 13.92 4.41
C CYS A 93 -1.94 14.85 4.56
N GLU A 94 -2.18 16.16 4.74
CA GLU A 94 -1.12 17.16 4.84
C GLU A 94 -0.34 17.06 6.16
N ASP A 95 -1.01 16.64 7.24
CA ASP A 95 -0.38 16.52 8.57
C ASP A 95 0.52 15.27 8.69
N CYS A 96 0.07 14.14 8.15
CA CYS A 96 0.83 12.88 8.21
C CYS A 96 1.77 12.67 7.02
N ASN A 97 1.69 13.52 5.99
CA ASN A 97 2.35 13.31 4.70
C ASN A 97 2.06 11.95 4.05
N THR A 98 0.87 11.40 4.34
CA THR A 98 0.43 10.12 3.81
C THR A 98 -0.34 10.35 2.51
N ILE A 99 -0.09 9.51 1.51
CA ILE A 99 -0.78 9.54 0.22
C ILE A 99 -1.45 8.20 -0.02
N GLN A 100 -2.68 8.23 -0.54
CA GLN A 100 -3.36 7.05 -1.05
C GLN A 100 -3.90 7.34 -2.44
N THR A 101 -3.57 6.44 -3.37
CA THR A 101 -4.03 6.51 -4.75
C THR A 101 -5.28 5.66 -4.94
N PHE A 102 -6.21 6.14 -5.74
CA PHE A 102 -7.46 5.46 -6.07
C PHE A 102 -7.72 5.53 -7.57
N ASN A 103 -8.40 4.51 -8.08
CA ASN A 103 -9.07 4.62 -9.38
C ASN A 103 -10.26 5.58 -9.25
N CYS A 104 -10.66 6.22 -10.35
CA CYS A 104 -11.87 7.04 -10.37
C CYS A 104 -13.08 6.19 -9.99
N MET A 105 -13.75 6.61 -8.94
CA MET A 105 -15.00 6.04 -8.45
C MET A 105 -16.13 7.02 -8.77
N HIS A 106 -17.26 6.49 -9.22
CA HIS A 106 -18.50 7.21 -9.51
C HIS A 106 -19.54 6.88 -8.44
#